data_AF-A0A2S7MVC1-F1
#
_entry.id   AF-A0A2S7MVC1-F1
#
_cell.length_a   1.000
_cell.length_b   1.000
_cell.length_c   1.000
_cell.angle_alpha   90.00
_cell.angle_beta   90.00
_cell.angle_gamma   90.00
#
_symmetry.space_group_name_H-M   'P 1'
#
loop_
_entity.id
_entity.type
_entity.pdbx_description
1 polymer ?
#
loop_
_entity_poly.entity_id
_entity_poly.type
_entity_poly.pdbx_seq_one_letter_code
_entity_poly.pdbx_strand_id
1 'polypeptide(L)'
;MNFNINIKNNSIQVSHITVNLPDHNSNEFSIFQDFVPYFGCETNYDAEVKIKKKAKEHNLKVSFDSEADNIGIYTKNPEKMFSLILLINELASEKYKIIFTLEEEEQLKSALNKWKRPKKQRWKEGDIFSIKLSNGSYAYAQIAEKYEGVQPVCVLFEGTYDELPELQNLLTKKIIALLSIVGYGLNDFTYKVIYSTTPVIKVPVPRKRDSVRYITYDDSTLIELAESFAGIKEWESNLDSMVIKDNLVPWLKASKI
;
A
#
# COMPACT_ATOMS: atom_id res chain seq x y z
N MET A 1 15.49 26.75 -9.05
CA MET A 1 14.13 26.21 -9.25
C MET A 1 13.86 25.19 -8.17
N ASN A 2 12.75 25.37 -7.45
CA ASN A 2 11.85 24.41 -6.81
C ASN A 2 12.44 23.14 -6.17
N PHE A 3 13.19 23.32 -5.08
CA PHE A 3 13.12 22.37 -3.97
C PHE A 3 11.72 22.49 -3.36
N ASN A 4 10.92 21.42 -3.44
CA ASN A 4 9.59 21.41 -2.83
C ASN A 4 9.42 20.14 -1.99
N ILE A 5 9.35 20.34 -0.69
CA ILE A 5 9.01 19.28 0.26
C ILE A 5 7.49 19.16 0.26
N ASN A 6 6.95 18.15 -0.41
CA ASN A 6 5.52 17.86 -0.36
C ASN A 6 5.20 16.93 0.82
N ILE A 7 5.14 17.53 2.00
CA ILE A 7 4.84 16.83 3.26
C ILE A 7 3.49 16.09 3.19
N LYS A 8 2.50 16.61 2.44
CA LYS A 8 1.16 16.01 2.37
C LYS A 8 1.14 14.65 1.67
N ASN A 9 2.04 14.42 0.73
CA ASN A 9 2.11 13.18 -0.04
C ASN A 9 3.23 12.26 0.46
N ASN A 10 3.72 12.45 1.69
CA ASN A 10 4.87 11.73 2.26
C ASN A 10 6.03 11.63 1.26
N SER A 11 6.33 12.71 0.53
CA SER A 11 7.36 12.70 -0.51
C SER A 11 8.14 14.01 -0.56
N ILE A 12 9.37 13.90 -1.05
CA ILE A 12 10.24 15.04 -1.33
C ILE A 12 10.54 15.03 -2.82
N GLN A 13 10.23 16.13 -3.50
CA GLN A 13 10.59 16.33 -4.89
C GLN A 13 11.90 17.12 -4.96
N VAL A 14 12.92 16.53 -5.58
CA VAL A 14 14.22 17.16 -5.83
C VAL A 14 14.45 17.21 -7.34
N SER A 15 14.04 18.32 -7.97
CA SER A 15 13.99 18.45 -9.45
C SER A 15 13.19 17.30 -10.08
N HIS A 16 13.87 16.43 -10.81
CA HIS A 16 13.29 15.26 -11.47
C HIS A 16 13.22 14.04 -10.56
N ILE A 17 13.77 14.07 -9.34
CA ILE A 17 13.83 12.91 -8.45
C ILE A 17 12.70 12.99 -7.43
N THR A 18 11.82 11.98 -7.40
CA THR A 18 10.80 11.85 -6.35
C THR A 18 11.23 10.83 -5.31
N VAL A 19 11.39 11.28 -4.07
CA VAL A 19 11.70 10.42 -2.92
C VAL A 19 10.44 10.22 -2.10
N ASN A 20 9.95 8.98 -2.04
CA ASN A 20 8.91 8.60 -1.10
C ASN A 20 9.53 8.36 0.28
N LEU A 21 8.91 8.95 1.29
CA LEU A 21 9.35 8.88 2.67
C LEU A 21 8.69 7.66 3.36
N PRO A 22 9.35 7.08 4.39
CA PRO A 22 8.75 6.03 5.20
C PRO A 22 7.37 6.43 5.74
N ASP A 23 6.36 5.59 5.56
CA ASP A 23 4.96 5.87 5.91
C ASP A 23 4.35 4.76 6.80
N HIS A 24 3.03 4.66 6.87
CA HIS A 24 2.37 3.62 7.67
C HIS A 24 2.68 2.20 7.17
N ASN A 25 2.97 2.04 5.88
CA ASN A 25 3.09 0.76 5.18
C ASN A 25 4.55 0.34 4.96
N SER A 26 5.45 1.30 4.71
CA SER A 26 6.87 1.08 4.49
C SER A 26 7.73 1.73 5.57
N ASN A 27 8.85 1.07 5.94
CA ASN A 27 9.86 1.64 6.82
C ASN A 27 11.10 2.17 6.07
N GLU A 28 11.06 2.17 4.75
CA GLU A 28 12.18 2.55 3.89
C GLU A 28 11.86 3.83 3.13
N PHE A 29 12.88 4.62 2.86
CA PHE A 29 12.82 5.62 1.80
C PHE A 29 12.87 4.89 0.47
N SER A 30 12.09 5.33 -0.52
CA SER A 30 12.13 4.76 -1.86
C SER A 30 12.15 5.81 -2.94
N ILE A 31 12.79 5.48 -4.06
CA ILE A 31 12.63 6.15 -5.34
C ILE A 31 12.12 5.08 -6.29
N PHE A 32 11.01 5.35 -6.98
CA PHE A 32 10.44 4.43 -7.96
C PHE A 32 10.08 5.24 -9.20
N GLN A 33 10.96 5.20 -10.20
CA GLN A 33 10.90 6.15 -11.31
C GLN A 33 11.56 5.62 -12.58
N ASP A 34 11.04 6.05 -13.72
CA ASP A 34 11.65 5.92 -15.04
C ASP A 34 12.81 6.93 -15.17
N PHE A 35 14.03 6.42 -15.28
CA PHE A 35 15.23 7.25 -15.39
C PHE A 35 15.71 7.45 -16.83
N VAL A 36 15.09 6.77 -17.81
CA VAL A 36 15.45 6.86 -19.23
C VAL A 36 15.52 8.29 -19.74
N PRO A 37 14.49 9.15 -19.50
CA PRO A 37 14.48 10.50 -20.04
C PRO A 37 15.56 11.40 -19.43
N TYR A 38 16.00 11.12 -18.21
CA TYR A 38 16.93 11.98 -17.47
C TYR A 38 18.38 11.66 -17.79
N PHE A 39 18.71 10.38 -18.01
CA PHE A 39 20.07 9.92 -18.27
C PHE A 39 20.41 9.78 -19.75
N GLY A 40 19.43 9.94 -20.65
CA GLY A 40 19.59 9.77 -22.08
C GLY A 40 20.04 8.36 -22.46
N CYS A 41 19.49 7.35 -21.80
CA CYS A 41 19.70 5.94 -22.17
C CYS A 41 18.52 5.42 -23.00
N GLU A 42 18.59 4.17 -23.46
CA GLU A 42 17.53 3.55 -24.24
C GLU A 42 16.52 2.81 -23.35
N THR A 43 16.99 2.23 -22.24
CA THR A 43 16.15 1.41 -21.35
C THR A 43 16.39 1.72 -19.87
N ASN A 44 15.41 1.37 -19.02
CA ASN A 44 15.58 1.46 -17.56
C ASN A 44 16.66 0.49 -17.06
N TYR A 45 16.87 -0.64 -17.73
CA TYR A 45 18.01 -1.52 -17.42
C TYR A 45 19.35 -0.78 -17.52
N ASP A 46 19.56 -0.01 -18.59
CA ASP A 46 20.79 0.77 -18.76
C ASP A 46 20.95 1.87 -17.70
N ALA A 47 19.84 2.54 -17.35
CA ALA A 47 19.83 3.52 -16.28
C ALA A 47 20.21 2.89 -14.93
N GLU A 48 19.64 1.73 -14.62
CA GLU A 48 19.91 1.02 -13.38
C GLU A 48 21.37 0.57 -13.29
N VAL A 49 21.93 0.05 -14.40
CA VAL A 49 23.35 -0.33 -14.47
C VAL A 49 24.24 0.88 -14.21
N LYS A 50 23.93 2.06 -14.77
CA LYS A 50 24.67 3.31 -14.48
C LYS A 50 24.61 3.67 -12.99
N ILE A 51 23.42 3.62 -12.38
CA ILE A 51 23.24 3.94 -10.95
C ILE A 51 24.00 2.93 -10.09
N LYS A 52 23.84 1.62 -10.32
CA LYS A 52 24.52 0.55 -9.57
C LYS A 52 26.04 0.69 -9.65
N LYS A 53 26.58 0.98 -10.83
CA LYS A 53 28.02 1.20 -11.04
C LYS A 53 28.51 2.37 -10.18
N LYS A 54 27.86 3.53 -10.31
CA LYS A 54 28.25 4.74 -9.57
C LYS A 54 28.06 4.54 -8.06
N ALA A 55 26.99 3.87 -7.62
CA ALA A 55 26.76 3.59 -6.21
C ALA A 55 27.88 2.70 -5.64
N LYS A 56 28.33 1.69 -6.40
CA LYS A 56 29.47 0.85 -6.03
C LYS A 56 30.78 1.65 -5.91
N GLU A 57 31.05 2.57 -6.84
CA GLU A 57 32.23 3.45 -6.80
C GLU A 57 32.28 4.30 -5.51
N HIS A 58 31.12 4.72 -5.01
CA HIS A 58 30.97 5.49 -3.78
C HIS A 58 30.75 4.63 -2.51
N ASN A 59 30.88 3.30 -2.60
CA ASN A 59 30.56 2.36 -1.52
C ASN A 59 29.14 2.51 -0.93
N LEU A 60 28.20 3.02 -1.74
CA LEU A 60 26.82 3.26 -1.36
C LEU A 60 25.99 1.96 -1.48
N LYS A 61 25.65 1.37 -0.33
CA LYS A 61 24.86 0.13 -0.25
C LYS A 61 23.36 0.42 -0.10
N VAL A 62 22.62 0.32 -1.19
CA VAL A 62 21.15 0.43 -1.27
C VAL A 62 20.56 -0.79 -1.99
N SER A 63 19.28 -1.06 -1.79
CA SER A 63 18.57 -2.15 -2.46
C SER A 63 17.98 -1.66 -3.77
N PHE A 64 17.94 -2.53 -4.77
CA PHE A 64 17.32 -2.27 -6.06
C PHE A 64 16.23 -3.31 -6.32
N ASP A 65 15.13 -2.85 -6.89
CA ASP A 65 14.10 -3.69 -7.48
C ASP A 65 13.87 -3.20 -8.92
N SER A 66 13.88 -4.12 -9.87
CA SER A 66 13.83 -3.82 -11.29
C SER A 66 12.46 -4.20 -11.82
N GLU A 67 11.65 -3.20 -12.17
CA GLU A 67 10.40 -3.42 -12.88
C GLU A 67 10.55 -2.96 -14.34
N ALA A 68 9.70 -3.46 -15.23
CA ALA A 68 9.83 -3.20 -16.68
C ALA A 68 9.80 -1.69 -17.00
N ASP A 69 9.01 -0.93 -16.26
CA ASP A 69 8.72 0.48 -16.55
C ASP A 69 9.44 1.47 -15.62
N ASN A 70 9.98 1.01 -14.48
CA ASN A 70 10.60 1.89 -13.47
C ASN A 70 11.71 1.17 -12.71
N ILE A 71 12.60 1.94 -12.10
CA ILE A 71 13.61 1.43 -11.18
C ILE A 71 13.19 1.76 -9.75
N GLY A 72 13.04 0.73 -8.92
CA GLY A 72 12.87 0.83 -7.48
C GLY A 72 14.21 0.86 -6.76
N ILE A 73 14.45 1.87 -5.92
CA ILE A 73 15.66 1.97 -5.10
C ILE A 73 15.26 2.27 -3.66
N TYR A 74 15.76 1.47 -2.72
CA TYR A 74 15.29 1.47 -1.33
C TYR A 74 16.43 1.56 -0.32
N THR A 75 16.19 2.28 0.77
CA THR A 75 17.08 2.29 1.95
C THR A 75 16.35 2.75 3.20
N LYS A 76 16.73 2.18 4.36
CA LYS A 76 16.27 2.66 5.68
C LYS A 76 17.08 3.83 6.21
N ASN A 77 18.23 4.13 5.59
CA ASN A 77 19.17 5.13 6.10
C ASN A 77 18.99 6.45 5.34
N PRO A 78 18.64 7.56 6.02
CA PRO A 78 18.43 8.87 5.38
C PRO A 78 19.70 9.44 4.75
N GLU A 79 20.89 9.21 5.31
CA GLU A 79 22.16 9.66 4.74
C GLU A 79 22.46 8.95 3.43
N LYS A 80 22.17 7.64 3.35
CA LYS A 80 22.30 6.89 2.10
C LYS A 80 21.34 7.38 1.04
N MET A 81 20.10 7.72 1.42
CA MET A 81 19.13 8.31 0.49
C MET A 81 19.61 9.68 -0.01
N PHE A 82 20.15 10.52 0.88
CA PHE A 82 20.76 11.79 0.48
C PHE A 82 21.91 11.59 -0.54
N SER A 83 22.87 10.70 -0.24
CA SER A 83 23.96 10.40 -1.17
C SER A 83 23.46 9.83 -2.51
N LEU A 84 22.39 9.04 -2.49
CA LEU A 84 21.77 8.50 -3.70
C LEU A 84 21.17 9.61 -4.57
N ILE A 85 20.50 10.59 -3.97
CA ILE A 85 19.92 11.74 -4.70
C ILE A 85 21.02 12.53 -5.42
N LEU A 86 22.12 12.85 -4.72
CA LEU A 86 23.25 13.57 -5.31
C LEU A 86 23.87 12.78 -6.47
N LEU A 87 24.01 11.47 -6.30
CA LEU A 87 24.55 10.57 -7.31
C LEU A 87 23.66 10.48 -8.55
N ILE A 88 22.36 10.32 -8.38
CA ILE A 88 21.38 10.29 -9.48
C ILE A 88 21.43 11.63 -10.23
N ASN A 89 21.47 12.74 -9.50
CA ASN A 89 21.61 14.07 -10.10
C ASN A 89 22.92 14.23 -10.89
N GLU A 90 24.03 13.64 -10.43
CA GLU A 90 25.29 13.68 -11.16
C GLU A 90 25.21 12.97 -12.52
N LEU A 91 24.48 11.85 -12.57
CA LEU A 91 24.23 11.03 -13.77
C LEU A 91 23.23 11.65 -14.75
N ALA A 92 22.41 12.60 -14.28
CA ALA A 92 21.47 13.31 -15.12
C ALA A 92 22.17 14.10 -16.23
N SER A 93 21.56 14.10 -17.42
CA SER A 93 22.00 14.97 -18.52
C SER A 93 21.90 16.44 -18.11
N GLU A 94 22.71 17.31 -18.72
CA GLU A 94 22.83 18.74 -18.36
C GLU A 94 21.48 19.47 -18.30
N LYS A 95 20.49 19.04 -19.08
CA LYS A 95 19.11 19.58 -19.04
C LYS A 95 18.41 19.38 -17.69
N TYR A 96 18.67 18.27 -17.01
CA TYR A 96 17.99 17.86 -15.78
C TYR A 96 18.87 17.93 -14.53
N LYS A 97 20.19 18.05 -14.75
CA LYS A 97 21.19 18.20 -13.71
C LYS A 97 21.01 19.53 -12.98
N ILE A 98 21.14 19.47 -11.66
CA ILE A 98 21.03 20.61 -10.76
C ILE A 98 22.40 20.84 -10.13
N ILE A 99 22.74 22.10 -9.88
CA ILE A 99 23.83 22.48 -8.98
C ILE A 99 23.18 22.87 -7.66
N PHE A 100 23.46 22.12 -6.60
CA PHE A 100 22.96 22.45 -5.27
C PHE A 100 23.79 23.58 -4.66
N THR A 101 23.13 24.53 -4.02
CA THR A 101 23.78 25.40 -3.04
C THR A 101 23.99 24.65 -1.73
N LEU A 102 24.97 25.08 -0.92
CA LEU A 102 25.22 24.48 0.39
C LEU A 102 23.97 24.48 1.29
N GLU A 103 23.19 25.57 1.24
CA GLU A 103 21.95 25.69 2.00
C GLU A 103 20.91 24.65 1.57
N GLU A 104 20.74 24.42 0.26
CA GLU A 104 19.78 23.42 -0.25
C GLU A 104 20.19 21.99 0.12
N GLU A 105 21.49 21.67 0.08
CA GLU A 105 22.00 20.38 0.55
C GLU A 105 21.69 20.16 2.03
N GLU A 106 21.94 21.17 2.86
CA GLU A 106 21.66 21.13 4.29
C GLU A 106 20.16 20.98 4.57
N GLN A 107 19.30 21.71 3.83
CA GLN A 107 17.84 21.60 3.95
C GLN A 107 17.35 20.19 3.60
N LEU A 108 17.78 19.63 2.47
CA LEU A 108 17.40 18.28 2.05
C LEU A 108 17.88 17.23 3.07
N LYS A 109 19.14 17.32 3.49
CA LYS A 109 19.70 16.43 4.52
C LYS A 109 18.93 16.55 5.83
N SER A 110 18.55 17.75 6.24
CA SER A 110 17.75 18.01 7.44
C SER A 110 16.36 17.36 7.32
N ALA A 111 15.69 17.52 6.17
CA ALA A 111 14.36 16.96 5.93
C ALA A 111 14.36 15.43 6.02
N LEU A 112 15.32 14.76 5.37
CA LEU A 112 15.45 13.30 5.42
C LEU A 112 15.75 12.79 6.84
N ASN A 113 16.65 13.44 7.57
CA ASN A 113 17.03 13.01 8.92
C ASN A 113 15.96 13.27 9.98
N LYS A 114 15.19 14.36 9.83
CA LYS A 114 14.13 14.73 10.77
C LYS A 114 12.82 14.00 10.50
N TRP A 115 12.69 13.33 9.36
CA TRP A 115 11.46 12.61 9.03
C TRP A 115 11.17 11.52 10.07
N LYS A 116 10.02 11.65 10.72
CA LYS A 116 9.51 10.64 11.66
C LYS A 116 8.42 9.86 10.97
N ARG A 117 8.73 8.59 10.70
CA ARG A 117 7.75 7.64 10.17
C ARG A 117 6.48 7.67 11.04
N PRO A 118 5.30 7.87 10.44
CA PRO A 118 4.05 7.82 11.18
C PRO A 118 3.79 6.41 11.70
N LYS A 119 3.17 6.30 12.88
CA LYS A 119 2.86 5.00 13.47
C LYS A 119 1.67 4.37 12.74
N LYS A 120 1.79 3.09 12.37
CA LYS A 120 0.65 2.32 11.86
C LYS A 120 -0.41 2.09 12.93
N GLN A 121 -1.68 2.06 12.53
CA GLN A 121 -2.77 1.57 13.37
C GLN A 121 -2.47 0.13 13.81
N ARG A 122 -2.75 -0.19 15.07
CA ARG A 122 -2.65 -1.56 15.56
C ARG A 122 -3.98 -2.25 15.33
N TRP A 123 -3.92 -3.43 14.71
CA TRP A 123 -5.07 -4.28 14.46
C TRP A 123 -4.69 -5.75 14.64
N LYS A 124 -5.67 -6.57 15.00
CA LYS A 124 -5.55 -8.01 15.27
C LYS A 124 -6.76 -8.77 14.73
N GLU A 125 -6.64 -10.09 14.71
CA GLU A 125 -7.76 -10.97 14.44
C GLU A 125 -8.93 -10.66 15.39
N GLY A 126 -10.14 -10.62 14.83
CA GLY A 126 -11.37 -10.28 15.53
C GLY A 126 -11.74 -8.78 15.51
N ASP A 127 -10.81 -7.89 15.15
CA ASP A 127 -11.10 -6.47 15.02
C ASP A 127 -12.07 -6.20 13.87
N ILE A 128 -13.05 -5.33 14.13
CA ILE A 128 -14.02 -4.85 13.15
C ILE A 128 -13.63 -3.43 12.78
N PHE A 129 -13.59 -3.15 11.48
CA PHE A 129 -13.23 -1.85 10.93
C PHE A 129 -14.32 -1.28 10.02
N SER A 130 -14.37 0.04 9.96
CA SER A 130 -15.26 0.78 9.08
C SER A 130 -14.62 1.07 7.73
N ILE A 131 -15.44 1.03 6.68
CA ILE A 131 -15.09 1.32 5.30
C ILE A 131 -16.01 2.44 4.84
N LYS A 132 -15.44 3.61 4.49
CA LYS A 132 -16.24 4.74 4.01
C LYS A 132 -16.59 4.55 2.53
N LEU A 133 -17.86 4.69 2.17
CA LEU A 133 -18.39 4.54 0.82
C LEU A 133 -18.51 5.90 0.12
N SER A 134 -18.66 5.91 -1.21
CA SER A 134 -18.71 7.14 -2.02
C SER A 134 -19.92 8.02 -1.73
N ASN A 135 -21.03 7.44 -1.30
CA ASN A 135 -22.23 8.19 -0.89
C ASN A 135 -22.12 8.79 0.53
N GLY A 136 -20.98 8.59 1.22
CA GLY A 136 -20.73 9.10 2.57
C GLY A 136 -21.14 8.15 3.70
N SER A 137 -21.89 7.08 3.40
CA SER A 137 -22.23 6.02 4.36
C SER A 137 -21.03 5.10 4.63
N TYR A 138 -21.21 4.13 5.52
CA TYR A 138 -20.19 3.16 5.92
C TYR A 138 -20.65 1.72 5.72
N ALA A 139 -19.72 0.89 5.27
CA ALA A 139 -19.78 -0.56 5.43
C ALA A 139 -18.80 -1.02 6.52
N TYR A 140 -18.94 -2.27 6.94
CA TYR A 140 -18.12 -2.83 8.01
C TYR A 140 -17.58 -4.20 7.65
N ALA A 141 -16.34 -4.44 8.05
CA ALA A 141 -15.67 -5.71 7.86
C ALA A 141 -14.95 -6.15 9.14
N GLN A 142 -14.71 -7.43 9.30
CA GLN A 142 -13.96 -8.01 10.41
C GLN A 142 -12.71 -8.71 9.89
N ILE A 143 -11.58 -8.57 10.60
CA ILE A 143 -10.40 -9.38 10.38
C ILE A 143 -10.68 -10.79 10.92
N ALA A 144 -10.91 -11.74 10.01
CA ALA A 144 -11.27 -13.11 10.34
C ALA A 144 -10.05 -13.98 10.67
N GLU A 145 -8.92 -13.70 10.04
CA GLU A 145 -7.65 -14.39 10.31
C GLU A 145 -6.48 -13.44 10.10
N LYS A 146 -5.47 -13.57 10.96
CA LYS A 146 -4.16 -12.97 10.78
C LYS A 146 -3.07 -14.02 10.93
N TYR A 147 -2.37 -14.32 9.83
CA TYR A 147 -1.22 -15.23 9.86
C TYR A 147 0.09 -14.45 9.65
N GLU A 148 1.16 -14.91 10.29
CA GLU A 148 2.47 -14.25 10.20
C GLU A 148 3.03 -14.36 8.77
N GLY A 149 3.40 -13.22 8.18
CA GLY A 149 3.88 -13.16 6.80
C GLY A 149 2.80 -13.27 5.72
N VAL A 150 1.52 -13.31 6.09
CA VAL A 150 0.39 -13.33 5.14
C VAL A 150 -0.50 -12.11 5.39
N GLN A 151 -1.15 -11.70 4.31
CA GLN A 151 -2.09 -10.60 4.27
C GLN A 151 -3.37 -10.90 5.06
N PRO A 152 -3.98 -9.91 5.75
CA PRO A 152 -5.16 -10.13 6.57
C PRO A 152 -6.32 -10.70 5.72
N VAL A 153 -6.98 -11.72 6.26
CA VAL A 153 -8.23 -12.25 5.67
C VAL A 153 -9.39 -11.59 6.37
N CYS A 154 -10.25 -10.93 5.59
CA CYS A 154 -11.34 -10.10 6.06
C CYS A 154 -12.69 -10.64 5.60
N VAL A 155 -13.67 -10.55 6.48
CA VAL A 155 -15.09 -10.78 6.21
C VAL A 155 -15.79 -9.45 6.03
N LEU A 156 -16.58 -9.30 4.97
CA LEU A 156 -17.43 -8.13 4.75
C LEU A 156 -18.88 -8.44 5.16
N PHE A 157 -19.46 -7.59 6.01
CA PHE A 157 -20.86 -7.69 6.44
C PHE A 157 -21.81 -7.05 5.43
N GLU A 158 -23.02 -7.59 5.32
CA GLU A 158 -24.11 -7.00 4.55
C GLU A 158 -24.67 -5.75 5.25
N GLY A 159 -24.75 -4.65 4.50
CA GLY A 159 -25.45 -3.43 4.91
C GLY A 159 -24.61 -2.16 4.80
N THR A 160 -25.31 -1.02 4.75
CA THR A 160 -24.74 0.33 4.76
C THR A 160 -25.35 1.14 5.89
N TYR A 161 -24.54 1.99 6.50
CA TYR A 161 -24.92 2.69 7.71
C TYR A 161 -24.44 4.13 7.68
N ASP A 162 -25.33 5.07 8.00
CA ASP A 162 -24.97 6.48 8.14
C ASP A 162 -24.32 6.78 9.50
N GLU A 163 -24.64 5.96 10.50
CA GLU A 163 -24.12 6.03 11.87
C GLU A 163 -23.52 4.69 12.29
N LEU A 164 -22.67 4.70 13.32
CA LEU A 164 -22.05 3.49 13.88
C LEU A 164 -23.12 2.55 14.46
N PRO A 165 -23.36 1.36 13.88
CA PRO A 165 -24.33 0.42 14.42
C PRO A 165 -23.80 -0.27 15.69
N GLU A 166 -24.72 -0.69 16.55
CA GLU A 166 -24.38 -1.53 17.70
C GLU A 166 -23.71 -2.84 17.26
N LEU A 167 -22.73 -3.30 18.04
CA LEU A 167 -21.97 -4.51 17.74
C LEU A 167 -22.86 -5.73 17.48
N GLN A 168 -23.87 -5.96 18.32
CA GLN A 168 -24.79 -7.11 18.16
C GLN A 168 -25.54 -7.07 16.83
N ASN A 169 -25.92 -5.87 16.37
CA ASN A 169 -26.61 -5.70 15.09
C ASN A 169 -25.69 -5.99 13.89
N LEU A 170 -24.38 -5.75 14.02
CA LEU A 170 -23.40 -6.13 13.00
C LEU A 170 -23.18 -7.65 12.97
N LEU A 171 -23.03 -8.28 14.14
CA LEU A 171 -22.71 -9.71 14.23
C LEU A 171 -23.83 -10.63 13.74
N THR A 172 -25.07 -10.13 13.67
CA THR A 172 -26.21 -10.86 13.09
C THR A 172 -26.35 -10.69 11.57
N LYS A 173 -25.55 -9.82 10.94
CA LYS A 173 -25.61 -9.61 9.49
C LYS A 173 -25.03 -10.79 8.73
N LYS A 174 -25.57 -10.97 7.52
CA LYS A 174 -25.04 -11.91 6.55
C LYS A 174 -23.64 -11.48 6.12
N ILE A 175 -22.79 -12.45 5.82
CA ILE A 175 -21.47 -12.24 5.25
C ILE A 175 -21.60 -12.23 3.72
N ILE A 176 -21.09 -11.17 3.09
CA ILE A 176 -21.14 -11.00 1.63
C ILE A 176 -19.81 -11.25 0.94
N ALA A 177 -18.69 -11.29 1.68
CA ALA A 177 -17.38 -11.63 1.14
C ALA A 177 -16.41 -12.18 2.22
N LEU A 178 -15.46 -13.00 1.78
CA LEU A 178 -14.28 -13.44 2.52
C LEU A 178 -13.06 -13.31 1.62
N LEU A 179 -12.15 -12.38 1.91
CA LEU A 179 -11.07 -12.00 1.01
C LEU A 179 -9.78 -11.70 1.77
N SER A 180 -8.63 -12.05 1.21
CA SER A 180 -7.34 -11.53 1.67
C SER A 180 -7.04 -10.19 1.01
N ILE A 181 -6.71 -9.16 1.80
CA ILE A 181 -6.40 -7.81 1.31
C ILE A 181 -4.99 -7.38 1.69
N VAL A 182 -4.37 -6.48 0.93
CA VAL A 182 -3.02 -5.95 1.24
C VAL A 182 -2.97 -5.28 2.63
N GLY A 183 -4.05 -4.65 3.07
CA GLY A 183 -4.21 -4.08 4.42
C GLY A 183 -3.50 -2.73 4.61
N TYR A 184 -3.24 -1.99 3.53
CA TYR A 184 -2.66 -0.64 3.61
C TYR A 184 -3.60 0.37 4.27
N GLY A 185 -4.89 0.34 3.92
CA GLY A 185 -5.95 1.14 4.52
C GLY A 185 -6.16 0.82 6.01
N LEU A 186 -5.87 -0.40 6.44
CA LEU A 186 -5.85 -0.76 7.85
C LEU A 186 -4.68 -0.11 8.60
N ASN A 187 -3.53 0.07 7.97
CA ASN A 187 -2.34 0.63 8.61
C ASN A 187 -2.35 2.16 8.69
N ASP A 188 -2.89 2.82 7.66
CA ASP A 188 -2.90 4.28 7.50
C ASP A 188 -4.14 5.01 8.05
N PHE A 189 -5.03 4.26 8.72
CA PHE A 189 -6.28 4.75 9.31
C PHE A 189 -7.37 5.13 8.30
N THR A 190 -7.21 4.80 7.01
CA THR A 190 -8.32 4.85 6.03
C THR A 190 -9.48 3.97 6.49
N TYR A 191 -9.15 2.78 6.99
CA TYR A 191 -10.07 1.88 7.67
C TYR A 191 -9.86 1.97 9.18
N LYS A 192 -10.88 2.46 9.89
CA LYS A 192 -10.80 2.67 11.33
C LYS A 192 -11.29 1.44 12.07
N VAL A 193 -10.47 0.87 12.94
CA VAL A 193 -10.93 -0.18 13.86
C VAL A 193 -11.87 0.43 14.90
N ILE A 194 -13.09 -0.10 14.99
CA ILE A 194 -14.19 0.43 15.80
C ILE A 194 -14.61 -0.52 16.93
N TYR A 195 -14.47 -1.83 16.72
CA TYR A 195 -14.80 -2.86 17.70
C TYR A 195 -13.78 -4.00 17.64
N SER A 196 -13.81 -4.86 18.66
CA SER A 196 -13.00 -6.07 18.72
C SER A 196 -13.80 -7.17 19.40
N THR A 197 -13.92 -8.32 18.73
CA THR A 197 -14.65 -9.50 19.23
C THR A 197 -14.08 -10.76 18.61
N THR A 198 -14.57 -11.94 18.98
CA THR A 198 -14.16 -13.19 18.33
C THR A 198 -14.53 -13.16 16.84
N PRO A 199 -13.69 -13.68 15.92
CA PRO A 199 -14.05 -13.83 14.52
C PRO A 199 -15.40 -14.53 14.33
N VAL A 200 -16.27 -13.95 13.51
CA VAL A 200 -17.60 -14.51 13.20
C VAL A 200 -17.53 -15.81 12.41
N ILE A 201 -16.41 -16.04 11.73
CA ILE A 201 -16.11 -17.29 11.06
C ILE A 201 -14.72 -17.76 11.43
N LYS A 202 -14.54 -19.08 11.43
CA LYS A 202 -13.22 -19.68 11.38
C LYS A 202 -12.84 -19.89 9.93
N VAL A 203 -11.79 -19.24 9.46
CA VAL A 203 -11.30 -19.44 8.09
C VAL A 203 -10.80 -20.89 7.97
N PRO A 204 -11.41 -21.72 7.12
CA PRO A 204 -11.09 -23.13 7.05
C PRO A 204 -9.65 -23.33 6.55
N VAL A 205 -9.00 -24.39 7.04
CA VAL A 205 -7.67 -24.80 6.58
C VAL A 205 -7.84 -25.49 5.21
N PRO A 206 -7.12 -25.04 4.17
CA PRO A 206 -7.32 -25.54 2.82
C PRO A 206 -6.93 -27.02 2.69
N ARG A 207 -7.77 -27.81 2.02
CA ARG A 207 -7.44 -29.20 1.63
C ARG A 207 -6.68 -29.28 0.30
N LYS A 208 -6.76 -28.24 -0.55
CA LYS A 208 -6.04 -27.98 -1.82
C LYS A 208 -5.97 -26.45 -2.05
N ARG A 209 -5.20 -25.98 -3.06
CA ARG A 209 -4.93 -24.55 -3.41
C ARG A 209 -5.93 -23.57 -2.79
N ASP A 210 -5.47 -22.83 -1.80
CA ASP A 210 -6.26 -21.90 -1.00
C ASP A 210 -6.47 -20.56 -1.70
N SER A 211 -7.52 -20.43 -2.51
CA SER A 211 -7.82 -19.17 -3.19
C SER A 211 -8.00 -17.99 -2.22
N VAL A 212 -8.42 -18.23 -0.98
CA VAL A 212 -8.63 -17.17 0.03
C VAL A 212 -7.30 -16.62 0.53
N ARG A 213 -6.30 -17.46 0.77
CA ARG A 213 -4.98 -17.03 1.27
C ARG A 213 -3.95 -16.74 0.18
N TYR A 214 -4.09 -17.33 -1.02
CA TYR A 214 -3.12 -17.17 -2.12
C TYR A 214 -3.47 -16.06 -3.10
N ILE A 215 -4.70 -15.56 -3.11
CA ILE A 215 -5.08 -14.38 -3.90
C ILE A 215 -5.25 -13.21 -2.93
N THR A 216 -4.35 -12.24 -3.05
CA THR A 216 -4.45 -10.97 -2.34
C THR A 216 -5.07 -9.94 -3.26
N TYR A 217 -6.08 -9.24 -2.74
CA TYR A 217 -6.75 -8.15 -3.44
C TYR A 217 -6.29 -6.80 -2.88
N ASP A 218 -6.35 -5.76 -3.71
CA ASP A 218 -6.21 -4.40 -3.23
C ASP A 218 -7.35 -4.05 -2.27
N ASP A 219 -7.04 -3.19 -1.31
CA ASP A 219 -7.98 -2.72 -0.29
C ASP A 219 -9.27 -2.13 -0.90
N SER A 220 -9.17 -1.46 -2.06
CA SER A 220 -10.31 -0.89 -2.78
C SER A 220 -11.38 -1.93 -3.13
N THR A 221 -11.00 -3.20 -3.29
CA THR A 221 -11.92 -4.31 -3.59
C THR A 221 -13.03 -4.43 -2.53
N LEU A 222 -12.72 -4.16 -1.26
CA LEU A 222 -13.74 -4.17 -0.21
C LEU A 222 -14.74 -3.04 -0.37
N ILE A 223 -14.29 -1.85 -0.80
CA ILE A 223 -15.13 -0.69 -1.07
C ILE A 223 -16.05 -0.99 -2.25
N GLU A 224 -15.47 -1.45 -3.37
CA GLU A 224 -16.22 -1.78 -4.58
C GLU A 224 -17.30 -2.83 -4.32
N LEU A 225 -16.99 -3.86 -3.52
CA LEU A 225 -17.95 -4.92 -3.19
C LEU A 225 -19.07 -4.39 -2.31
N ALA A 226 -18.73 -3.60 -1.29
CA ALA A 226 -19.73 -2.98 -0.43
C ALA A 226 -20.65 -2.05 -1.23
N GLU A 227 -20.09 -1.21 -2.10
CA GLU A 227 -20.86 -0.30 -2.96
C GLU A 227 -21.77 -1.03 -3.93
N SER A 228 -21.29 -2.12 -4.54
CA SER A 228 -22.07 -2.92 -5.47
C SER A 228 -23.22 -3.66 -4.79
N PHE A 229 -22.96 -4.32 -3.64
CA PHE A 229 -24.00 -4.97 -2.86
C PHE A 229 -25.04 -3.99 -2.31
N ALA A 230 -24.64 -2.74 -2.05
CA ALA A 230 -25.53 -1.67 -1.63
C ALA A 230 -26.29 -0.99 -2.78
N GLY A 231 -26.00 -1.34 -4.05
CA GLY A 231 -26.59 -0.70 -5.22
C GLY A 231 -26.14 0.76 -5.43
N ILE A 232 -25.00 1.15 -4.88
CA ILE A 232 -24.45 2.52 -5.01
C ILE A 232 -23.72 2.70 -6.35
N LYS A 233 -22.99 1.66 -6.78
CA LYS A 233 -22.32 1.60 -8.08
C LYS A 233 -22.51 0.24 -8.72
N GLU A 234 -22.47 0.19 -10.05
CA GLU A 234 -22.39 -1.09 -10.75
C GLU A 234 -21.05 -1.77 -10.45
N TRP A 235 -21.04 -3.10 -10.50
CA TRP A 235 -19.79 -3.85 -10.37
C TRP A 235 -18.99 -3.72 -11.66
N GLU A 236 -18.07 -2.75 -11.69
CA GLU A 236 -17.23 -2.47 -12.87
C GLU A 236 -15.91 -3.24 -12.88
N SER A 237 -15.58 -4.01 -11.83
CA SER A 237 -14.26 -4.63 -11.77
C SER A 237 -14.11 -5.81 -12.72
N ASN A 238 -12.99 -5.85 -13.44
CA ASN A 238 -12.52 -6.98 -14.24
C ASN A 238 -12.04 -8.16 -13.37
N LEU A 239 -12.30 -8.15 -12.06
CA LEU A 239 -12.11 -9.33 -11.22
C LEU A 239 -13.11 -10.35 -11.73
N ASP A 240 -12.59 -11.32 -12.50
CA ASP A 240 -13.36 -12.35 -13.17
C ASP A 240 -14.60 -12.70 -12.37
N SER A 241 -15.75 -12.65 -13.05
CA SER A 241 -17.05 -13.13 -12.55
C SER A 241 -16.99 -14.51 -11.86
N MET A 242 -15.88 -15.25 -11.99
CA MET A 242 -15.51 -16.45 -11.24
C MET A 242 -15.23 -16.24 -9.74
N VAL A 243 -14.60 -15.13 -9.28
CA VAL A 243 -14.27 -14.97 -7.85
C VAL A 243 -15.53 -14.79 -7.00
N ILE A 244 -16.50 -14.00 -7.51
CA ILE A 244 -17.75 -13.72 -6.80
C ILE A 244 -18.74 -14.90 -6.91
N LYS A 245 -18.76 -15.68 -7.99
CA LYS A 245 -19.66 -16.85 -8.07
C LYS A 245 -19.09 -18.12 -7.45
N ASP A 246 -17.79 -18.41 -7.64
CA ASP A 246 -17.22 -19.70 -7.26
C ASP A 246 -16.57 -19.71 -5.87
N ASN A 247 -16.15 -18.56 -5.31
CA ASN A 247 -15.61 -18.50 -3.93
C ASN A 247 -16.63 -18.01 -2.88
N LEU A 248 -17.78 -17.44 -3.25
CA LEU A 248 -18.83 -17.12 -2.27
C LEU A 248 -19.69 -18.33 -1.92
N VAL A 249 -19.94 -19.21 -2.89
CA VAL A 249 -21.03 -20.20 -2.80
C VAL A 249 -20.63 -21.50 -2.08
N PRO A 250 -19.43 -22.09 -2.25
CA PRO A 250 -19.07 -23.32 -1.55
C PRO A 250 -18.81 -23.10 -0.05
N TRP A 251 -18.13 -22.01 0.32
CA TRP A 251 -17.67 -21.76 1.68
C TRP A 251 -18.77 -21.25 2.63
N LEU A 252 -19.70 -20.40 2.14
CA LEU A 252 -20.89 -19.99 2.92
C LEU A 252 -21.92 -21.12 3.08
N LYS A 253 -21.89 -22.15 2.21
CA LYS A 253 -22.74 -23.34 2.34
C LYS A 253 -22.17 -24.36 3.32
N ALA A 254 -20.84 -24.43 3.46
CA ALA A 254 -20.16 -25.41 4.31
C ALA A 254 -20.10 -25.01 5.81
N SER A 255 -20.33 -23.75 6.15
CA SER A 255 -20.30 -23.22 7.52
C SER A 255 -21.67 -23.18 8.22
N LYS A 256 -22.72 -23.73 7.60
CA LYS A 256 -23.93 -24.14 8.33
C LYS A 256 -23.68 -25.50 9.00
N ILE A 257 -22.99 -25.50 10.13
CA ILE A 257 -23.02 -26.58 11.13
C ILE A 257 -23.38 -25.95 12.46
#